data_AF-A0A519FJ26-F1
#
_entry.id   AF-A0A519FJ26-F1
#
_cell.length_a   1.000
_cell.length_b   1.000
_cell.length_c   1.000
_cell.angle_alpha   90.00
_cell.angle_beta   90.00
_cell.angle_gamma   90.00
#
_symmetry.space_group_name_H-M   'P 1'
#
loop_
_entity.id
_entity.type
_entity.pdbx_description
1 polymer ?
#
loop_
_entity_poly.entity_id
_entity_poly.type
_entity_poly.pdbx_seq_one_letter_code
_entity_poly.pdbx_strand_id
1 'polypeptide(L)' 'MNAWWEEVVETLQAEFSDITDAGQITRVTIRLVIAALLGGILGFEREHKGKAAGVRTHMLVCMGAALFVLVPR' A
#
# COMPACT_ATOMS: atom_id res chain seq x y z
N MET A 1 25.01 -16.84 24.63
CA MET A 1 23.76 -16.63 23.87
C MET A 1 24.08 -15.48 22.92
N ASN A 2 24.50 -15.82 21.71
CA ASN A 2 25.70 -15.26 21.07
C ASN A 2 25.34 -14.55 19.77
N ALA A 3 25.88 -13.35 19.51
CA ALA A 3 26.07 -12.60 18.25
C ALA A 3 24.98 -12.65 17.15
N TRP A 4 24.53 -13.83 16.75
CA TRP A 4 23.48 -14.08 15.76
C TRP A 4 22.16 -13.36 16.07
N TRP A 5 21.74 -13.32 17.34
CA TRP A 5 20.51 -12.60 17.71
C TRP A 5 20.65 -11.08 17.57
N GLU A 6 21.84 -10.54 17.84
CA GLU A 6 22.13 -9.11 17.67
C GLU A 6 22.18 -8.76 16.17
N GLU A 7 22.83 -9.59 15.36
CA GLU A 7 22.90 -9.42 13.89
C GLU A 7 21.51 -9.49 13.22
N VAL A 8 20.66 -10.44 13.62
CA VAL A 8 19.28 -10.54 13.11
C VAL A 8 18.46 -9.30 13.50
N VAL A 9 18.61 -8.82 14.74
CA VAL A 9 17.87 -7.65 15.23
C VAL A 9 18.36 -6.37 14.56
N GLU A 10 19.67 -6.20 14.38
CA GLU A 10 20.26 -5.06 13.67
C GLU A 10 19.84 -5.04 12.20
N THR A 11 19.86 -6.19 11.53
CA THR A 11 19.43 -6.29 10.13
C THR A 11 17.94 -5.93 10.00
N LEU A 12 17.10 -6.43 10.90
CA LEU A 12 15.68 -6.06 10.91
C LEU A 12 15.51 -4.54 11.16
N GLN A 13 16.18 -3.98 12.16
CA GLN A 13 16.08 -2.55 12.45
C GLN A 13 16.56 -1.67 11.28
N ALA A 14 17.60 -2.08 10.57
CA ALA A 14 18.09 -1.38 9.39
C ALA A 14 17.06 -1.40 8.25
N GLU A 15 16.44 -2.55 7.96
CA GLU A 15 15.43 -2.70 6.90
C GLU A 15 14.15 -1.88 7.17
N PHE A 16 13.77 -1.72 8.45
CA PHE A 16 12.59 -0.93 8.83
C PHE A 16 12.90 0.55 9.10
N SER A 17 14.17 0.96 9.10
CA SER A 17 14.57 2.36 9.37
C SER A 17 14.04 3.33 8.30
N ASP A 18 14.08 2.94 7.02
CA ASP A 18 13.56 3.74 5.90
C ASP A 18 12.03 3.92 5.94
N ILE A 19 11.29 2.93 6.45
CA ILE A 19 9.82 3.00 6.56
C ILE A 19 9.37 4.09 7.55
N THR A 20 10.25 4.51 8.46
CA THR A 20 9.94 5.50 9.51
C THR A 20 10.12 6.95 9.02
N ASP A 21 10.54 7.19 7.77
CA ASP A 21 10.56 8.54 7.21
C ASP A 21 9.13 9.09 7.05
N ALA A 22 8.80 10.12 7.83
CA ALA A 22 7.49 10.76 7.81
C ALA A 22 7.11 11.29 6.41
N GLY A 23 8.10 11.69 5.61
CA GLY A 23 7.92 12.12 4.23
C GLY A 23 7.45 10.98 3.32
N GLN A 24 8.10 9.83 3.41
CA GLN A 24 7.73 8.62 2.66
C GLN A 24 6.35 8.09 3.08
N ILE A 25 6.06 8.01 4.38
CA ILE A 25 4.75 7.60 4.88
C ILE A 25 3.66 8.51 4.31
N THR A 26 3.86 9.83 4.38
CA THR A 26 2.90 10.81 3.85
C THR A 26 2.65 10.60 2.35
N ARG A 27 3.72 10.39 1.56
CA ARG A 27 3.62 10.15 0.11
C ARG A 27 2.87 8.86 -0.21
N VAL A 28 3.16 7.78 0.52
CA VAL A 28 2.49 6.48 0.38
C VAL A 28 1.01 6.63 0.71
N THR A 29 0.68 7.21 1.86
CA THR A 29 -0.70 7.42 2.30
C THR A 29 -1.50 8.23 1.27
N ILE A 30 -0.97 9.35 0.77
CA ILE A 30 -1.64 10.17 -0.24
C ILE A 30 -1.91 9.34 -1.52
N ARG A 31 -0.92 8.59 -2.01
CA ARG A 31 -1.09 7.75 -3.19
C ARG A 31 -2.14 6.65 -2.98
N LEU A 32 -2.17 6.02 -1.82
CA LEU A 32 -3.16 5.00 -1.49
C LEU A 32 -4.56 5.57 -1.38
N VAL A 33 -4.72 6.75 -0.76
CA VAL A 33 -6.01 7.45 -0.69
C VAL A 33 -6.50 7.82 -2.09
N ILE A 34 -5.64 8.37 -2.94
CA ILE A 34 -6.01 8.69 -4.33
C ILE A 34 -6.39 7.42 -5.10
N ALA A 35 -5.61 6.35 -4.98
CA ALA A 35 -5.90 5.07 -5.64
C ALA A 35 -7.24 4.49 -5.17
N ALA A 36 -7.53 4.57 -3.87
CA ALA A 36 -8.80 4.13 -3.30
C ALA A 36 -9.98 4.98 -3.80
N LEU A 37 -9.85 6.30 -3.86
CA LEU A 37 -10.91 7.19 -4.36
C LEU A 37 -11.20 6.93 -5.84
N LEU A 38 -10.16 6.84 -6.67
CA LEU A 38 -10.32 6.56 -8.11
C LEU A 38 -10.91 5.17 -8.36
N GLY A 39 -10.42 4.14 -7.65
CA GLY A 39 -10.97 2.79 -7.70
C GLY A 39 -12.43 2.74 -7.20
N GLY A 40 -12.76 3.56 -6.20
CA GLY A 40 -14.11 3.69 -5.68
C GLY A 40 -15.08 4.33 -6.68
N ILE A 41 -14.68 5.42 -7.33
CA ILE A 41 -15.47 6.08 -8.39
C ILE A 41 -15.73 5.10 -9.55
N LEU A 42 -14.70 4.39 -10.00
CA LEU A 42 -14.84 3.35 -11.04
C LEU A 42 -15.78 2.22 -10.60
N GLY A 43 -15.61 1.73 -9.37
CA GLY A 43 -16.46 0.67 -8.84
C GLY A 43 -17.91 1.11 -8.67
N PHE A 44 -18.17 2.38 -8.35
CA PHE A 44 -19.51 2.94 -8.23
C PHE A 44 -20.22 3.00 -9.57
N GLU A 45 -19.54 3.47 -10.61
CA GLU A 45 -20.08 3.49 -11.97
C GLU A 45 -20.37 2.06 -12.47
N ARG A 46 -19.52 1.09 -12.13
CA ARG A 46 -19.71 -0.31 -12.50
C ARG A 46 -20.88 -0.97 -11.77
N GLU A 47 -21.05 -0.67 -10.48
CA GLU A 47 -22.18 -1.14 -9.69
C GLU A 47 -23.50 -0.58 -10.25
N HIS A 48 -23.52 0.72 -10.59
CA HIS A 48 -24.67 1.35 -11.27
C HIS A 48 -25.00 0.71 -12.62
N LYS A 49 -23.99 0.23 -13.35
CA LYS A 49 -24.15 -0.50 -14.63
C LYS A 49 -24.49 -1.99 -14.44
N GLY A 50 -24.80 -2.43 -13.22
CA GLY A 50 -25.22 -3.80 -12.92
C GLY A 50 -24.11 -4.85 -13.06
N LYS A 51 -22.82 -4.45 -12.96
CA LYS A 51 -21.70 -5.40 -13.01
C LYS A 51 -21.46 -6.01 -11.63
N ALA A 52 -21.02 -7.27 -11.61
CA ALA A 52 -20.83 -8.04 -10.37
C ALA A 52 -19.73 -7.48 -9.42
N ALA A 53 -18.78 -6.70 -9.93
CA ALA A 53 -17.71 -6.08 -9.14
C ALA A 53 -18.04 -4.61 -8.87
N GLY A 54 -18.33 -4.29 -7.60
CA GLY A 54 -18.73 -2.96 -7.13
C GLY A 54 -17.59 -2.13 -6.53
N VAL A 55 -17.96 -1.13 -5.73
CA VAL A 55 -17.04 -0.12 -5.16
C VAL A 55 -15.87 -0.76 -4.40
N ARG A 56 -16.16 -1.61 -3.41
CA ARG A 56 -15.14 -2.18 -2.51
C ARG A 56 -14.07 -2.96 -3.28
N THR A 57 -14.46 -3.71 -4.31
CA THR A 57 -13.53 -4.52 -5.10
C THR A 57 -12.55 -3.66 -5.89
N HIS A 58 -13.03 -2.61 -6.57
CA HIS A 58 -12.15 -1.74 -7.36
C HIS A 58 -11.27 -0.86 -6.48
N MET A 59 -11.74 -0.43 -5.31
CA MET A 59 -10.90 0.25 -4.31
C MET A 59 -9.70 -0.61 -3.89
N LEU A 60 -9.94 -1.87 -3.51
CA LEU A 60 -8.87 -2.79 -3.06
C LEU A 60 -7.89 -3.13 -4.19
N VAL A 61 -8.38 -3.36 -5.40
CA VAL A 61 -7.54 -3.66 -6.57
C VAL A 61 -6.63 -2.48 -6.91
N CYS A 62 -7.17 -1.25 -6.95
CA CYS A 62 -6.37 -0.05 -7.23
C CYS A 62 -5.33 0.22 -6.13
N MET A 63 -5.68 0.03 -4.85
CA MET A 63 -4.71 0.15 -3.76
C MET A 63 -3.60 -0.90 -3.85
N GLY A 64 -3.93 -2.16 -4.16
CA GLY A 64 -2.94 -3.22 -4.34
C GLY A 64 -1.96 -2.91 -5.48
N ALA A 65 -2.46 -2.45 -6.63
CA ALA A 65 -1.61 -2.02 -7.73
C ALA A 65 -0.70 -0.84 -7.36
N ALA A 66 -1.22 0.14 -6.61
CA ALA A 66 -0.42 1.27 -6.12
C ALA A 66 0.69 0.83 -5.15
N LEU A 67 0.42 -0.14 -4.28
CA LEU A 67 1.44 -0.74 -3.41
C LEU A 67 2.54 -1.42 -4.21
N PHE A 68 2.20 -2.20 -5.23
CA PHE A 68 3.20 -2.86 -6.10
C PHE A 68 4.12 -1.87 -6.81
N VAL A 69 3.61 -0.70 -7.20
CA VAL A 69 4.41 0.37 -7.81
C VAL A 69 5.28 1.11 -6.78
N LEU A 70 4.86 1.10 -5.51
CA LEU A 70 5.57 1.75 -4.41
C LEU A 70 6.73 0.93 -3.84
N VAL A 71 6.77 -0.38 -4.08
CA VAL A 71 7.91 -1.22 -3.70
C VAL A 71 9.17 -0.67 -4.37
N PRO A 72 10.17 -0.21 -3.60
CA PRO A 72 11.44 0.27 -4.15
C PRO A 72 12.08 -0.82 -5.03
N ARG A 73 12.68 -0.42 -6.16
CA ARG A 73 13.52 -1.32 -6.96
C ARG A 73 14.95 -1.26 -6.48
#